data_AF-A0A847UBS8-F1
#
_entry.id   AF-A0A847UBS8-F1
#
_cell.length_a   1.000
_cell.length_b   1.000
_cell.length_c   1.000
_cell.angle_alpha   90.00
_cell.angle_beta   90.00
_cell.angle_gamma   90.00
#
_symmetry.space_group_name_H-M   'P 1'
#
loop_
_entity.id
_entity.type
_entity.pdbx_description
1 polymer ?
#
loop_
_entity_poly.entity_id
_entity_poly.type
_entity_poly.pdbx_seq_one_letter_code
_entity_poly.pdbx_strand_id
1 'polypeptide(L)'
;MASESREEQSVSVDLSDELDEWLDQQAERTDTERSAIVRQLLETYHATETLDETAIEDIQATVEETVTAEATKATRAMVADRLESELPAQIEAELDERVERAVESTLDDRLAAAVERAIGDELPTIADAVESRLDEQRSTTIDEVGAQVQQLDAEFQEKLDDVRQRVVQVKKEADAKAPAEHTHEAFERFDELDGEIETVETDLGAVRDDLEDLDGRVDETDERLDDVVERLDDAEDKLKRVAWVVSDLRDETQGKDSHERAVARIKRAAAQEGLTTARCENCSESVEIALLTDPECPHCHAAVSDVRPEGGIFRTKARLVTASELEAGDET
;
A
#
# COMPACT_ATOMS: atom_id res chain seq x y z
N MET A 1 32.68 -163.61 -48.15
CA MET A 1 34.00 -164.19 -48.42
C MET A 1 34.98 -163.52 -47.46
N ALA A 2 35.51 -164.32 -46.53
CA ALA A 2 36.64 -164.12 -45.60
C ALA A 2 36.82 -162.75 -44.89
N SER A 3 36.62 -162.80 -43.56
CA SER A 3 37.17 -161.87 -42.58
C SER A 3 38.69 -161.91 -42.57
N GLU A 4 39.35 -160.75 -42.42
CA GLU A 4 40.65 -160.67 -41.75
C GLU A 4 40.51 -159.66 -40.61
N SER A 5 39.96 -160.16 -39.51
CA SER A 5 40.20 -159.62 -38.17
C SER A 5 41.70 -159.67 -37.93
N ARG A 6 42.41 -158.56 -38.17
CA ARG A 6 43.79 -158.38 -37.73
C ARG A 6 43.79 -158.50 -36.21
N GLU A 7 44.43 -159.54 -35.71
CA GLU A 7 44.75 -159.68 -34.29
C GLU A 7 45.37 -158.36 -33.81
N GLU A 8 44.76 -157.74 -32.80
CA GLU A 8 45.38 -156.63 -32.07
C GLU A 8 46.62 -157.19 -31.37
N GLN A 9 47.75 -157.18 -32.07
CA GLN A 9 49.03 -157.65 -31.56
C GLN A 9 49.51 -156.65 -30.51
N SER A 10 49.24 -156.95 -29.25
CA SER A 10 49.82 -156.22 -28.12
C SER A 10 51.29 -156.57 -28.00
N VAL A 11 52.15 -155.57 -28.21
CA VAL A 11 53.60 -155.68 -28.06
C VAL A 11 53.98 -155.06 -26.72
N SER A 12 54.56 -155.85 -25.81
CA SER A 12 55.17 -155.31 -24.59
C SER A 12 56.62 -154.93 -24.89
N VAL A 13 56.97 -153.67 -24.64
CA VAL A 13 58.33 -153.16 -24.79
C VAL A 13 58.81 -152.71 -23.43
N ASP A 14 59.97 -153.18 -22.98
CA ASP A 14 60.66 -152.66 -21.81
C ASP A 14 61.22 -151.27 -22.15
N LEU A 15 60.66 -150.24 -21.52
CA LEU A 15 61.15 -148.86 -21.63
C LEU A 15 62.12 -148.58 -20.48
N SER A 16 63.05 -147.64 -20.67
CA SER A 16 63.85 -147.14 -19.56
C SER A 16 62.98 -146.35 -18.57
N ASP A 17 63.30 -146.41 -17.28
CA ASP A 17 62.55 -145.74 -16.20
C ASP A 17 62.28 -144.24 -16.49
N GLU A 18 63.24 -143.54 -17.08
CA GLU A 18 63.11 -142.12 -17.45
C GLU A 18 62.05 -141.87 -18.53
N LEU A 19 61.88 -142.79 -19.48
CA LEU A 19 60.88 -142.69 -20.54
C LEU A 19 59.49 -143.11 -20.04
N ASP A 20 59.45 -144.08 -19.12
CA ASP A 20 58.25 -144.52 -18.42
C ASP A 20 57.61 -143.34 -17.65
N GLU A 21 58.42 -142.64 -16.84
CA GLU A 21 57.99 -141.49 -16.04
C GLU A 21 57.64 -140.27 -16.91
N TRP A 22 58.35 -140.07 -18.02
CA TRP A 22 58.03 -139.00 -18.96
C TRP A 22 56.68 -139.22 -19.66
N LEU A 23 56.37 -140.46 -20.05
CA LEU A 23 55.09 -140.80 -20.68
C LEU A 23 53.91 -140.55 -19.73
N ASP A 24 54.07 -140.87 -18.45
CA ASP A 24 53.06 -140.59 -17.43
C ASP A 24 52.84 -139.08 -17.24
N GLN A 25 53.92 -138.29 -17.20
CA GLN A 25 53.83 -136.82 -17.12
C GLN A 25 53.16 -136.19 -18.35
N GLN A 26 53.43 -136.70 -19.56
CA GLN A 26 52.77 -136.19 -20.76
C GLN A 26 51.30 -136.60 -20.82
N ALA A 27 50.95 -137.80 -20.35
CA ALA A 27 49.56 -138.24 -20.22
C ALA A 27 48.76 -137.29 -19.33
N GLU A 28 49.34 -136.89 -18.20
CA GLU A 28 48.69 -135.97 -17.24
C GLU A 28 48.58 -134.54 -17.77
N ARG A 29 49.62 -134.01 -18.43
CA ARG A 29 49.59 -132.65 -19.01
C ARG A 29 48.59 -132.49 -20.15
N THR A 30 48.36 -133.55 -20.90
CA THR A 30 47.57 -133.53 -22.15
C THR A 30 46.20 -134.22 -21.99
N ASP A 31 45.88 -134.71 -20.79
CA ASP A 31 44.65 -135.44 -20.45
C ASP A 31 44.35 -136.59 -21.45
N THR A 32 45.37 -137.39 -21.78
CA THR A 32 45.30 -138.43 -22.82
C THR A 32 45.93 -139.74 -22.34
N GLU A 33 45.37 -140.89 -22.74
CA GLU A 33 45.90 -142.20 -22.34
C GLU A 33 47.34 -142.44 -22.83
N ARG A 34 48.16 -143.08 -22.00
CA ARG A 34 49.57 -143.37 -22.29
C ARG A 34 49.79 -144.10 -23.62
N SER A 35 48.93 -145.06 -23.94
CA SER A 35 49.00 -145.83 -25.19
C SER A 35 48.73 -144.95 -26.42
N ALA A 36 47.91 -143.91 -26.29
CA ALA A 36 47.64 -142.95 -27.36
C ALA A 36 48.83 -142.01 -27.57
N ILE A 37 49.55 -141.64 -26.51
CA ILE A 37 50.79 -140.87 -26.63
C ILE A 37 51.89 -141.69 -27.29
N VAL A 38 52.07 -142.95 -26.90
CA VAL A 38 53.03 -143.85 -27.56
C VAL A 38 52.66 -144.07 -29.02
N ARG A 39 51.36 -144.26 -29.33
CA ARG A 39 50.88 -144.35 -30.71
C ARG A 39 51.18 -143.08 -31.49
N GLN A 40 50.91 -141.91 -30.92
CA GLN A 40 51.18 -140.62 -31.57
C GLN A 40 52.68 -140.41 -31.77
N LEU A 41 53.54 -140.81 -30.83
CA LEU A 41 55.00 -140.75 -30.98
C LEU A 41 55.50 -141.71 -32.05
N LEU A 42 54.95 -142.92 -32.13
CA LEU A 42 55.31 -143.89 -33.17
C LEU A 42 54.79 -143.46 -34.54
N GLU A 43 53.58 -142.90 -34.62
CA GLU A 43 53.03 -142.29 -35.84
C GLU A 43 53.84 -141.08 -36.26
N THR A 44 54.31 -140.26 -35.31
CA THR A 44 55.18 -139.12 -35.58
C THR A 44 56.57 -139.59 -36.02
N TYR A 45 57.15 -140.59 -35.36
CA TYR A 45 58.44 -141.16 -35.72
C TYR A 45 58.39 -141.80 -37.11
N HIS A 46 57.34 -142.59 -37.39
CA HIS A 46 57.11 -143.18 -38.71
C HIS A 46 56.83 -142.10 -39.77
N ALA A 47 56.08 -141.05 -39.43
CA ALA A 47 55.92 -139.89 -40.31
C ALA A 47 57.29 -139.26 -40.59
N THR A 48 58.13 -139.00 -39.57
CA THR A 48 59.47 -138.45 -39.78
C THR A 48 60.43 -139.34 -40.56
N GLU A 49 60.26 -140.66 -40.52
CA GLU A 49 61.06 -141.62 -41.31
C GLU A 49 60.58 -141.72 -42.77
N THR A 50 59.32 -141.36 -43.04
CA THR A 50 58.71 -141.35 -44.39
C THR A 50 58.65 -139.97 -45.02
N LEU A 51 58.89 -138.92 -44.25
CA LEU A 51 59.07 -137.56 -44.74
C LEU A 51 60.39 -137.48 -45.52
N ASP A 52 60.29 -137.15 -46.80
CA ASP A 52 61.45 -136.74 -47.58
C ASP A 52 61.83 -135.28 -47.25
N GLU A 53 63.00 -134.86 -47.73
CA GLU A 53 63.54 -133.50 -47.50
C GLU A 53 62.53 -132.41 -47.96
N THR A 54 61.79 -132.68 -49.04
CA THR A 54 60.73 -131.80 -49.56
C THR A 54 59.54 -131.64 -48.62
N ALA A 55 59.09 -132.72 -47.97
CA ALA A 55 57.96 -132.65 -47.05
C ALA A 55 58.30 -131.93 -45.74
N ILE A 56 59.58 -131.99 -45.30
CA ILE A 56 60.07 -131.20 -44.17
C ILE A 56 60.10 -129.71 -44.51
N GLU A 57 60.57 -129.35 -45.72
CA GLU A 57 60.56 -127.96 -46.21
C GLU A 57 59.13 -127.39 -46.31
N ASP A 58 58.16 -128.17 -46.80
CA ASP A 58 56.75 -127.74 -46.90
C ASP A 58 56.11 -127.51 -45.52
N ILE A 59 56.40 -128.36 -44.53
CA ILE A 59 55.91 -128.19 -43.16
C ILE A 59 56.55 -126.96 -42.52
N GLN A 60 57.87 -126.77 -42.68
CA GLN A 60 58.56 -125.59 -42.16
C GLN A 60 58.00 -124.31 -42.79
N ALA A 61 57.78 -124.29 -44.10
CA ALA A 61 57.17 -123.17 -44.80
C ALA A 61 55.74 -122.88 -44.29
N THR A 62 54.94 -123.92 -44.05
CA THR A 62 53.57 -123.78 -43.52
C THR A 62 53.57 -123.26 -42.07
N VAL A 63 54.48 -123.74 -41.22
CA VAL A 63 54.62 -123.26 -39.84
C VAL A 63 55.11 -121.80 -39.82
N GLU A 64 56.11 -121.45 -40.63
CA GLU A 64 56.57 -120.07 -40.77
C GLU A 64 55.45 -119.15 -41.29
N GLU A 65 54.68 -119.57 -42.28
CA GLU A 65 53.51 -118.83 -42.78
C GLU A 65 52.43 -118.67 -41.70
N THR A 66 52.14 -119.72 -40.94
CA THR A 66 51.10 -119.68 -39.89
C THR A 66 51.53 -118.82 -38.70
N VAL A 67 52.78 -118.96 -38.24
CA VAL A 67 53.34 -118.16 -37.16
C VAL A 67 53.40 -116.69 -37.58
N THR A 68 53.83 -116.39 -38.81
CA THR A 68 53.81 -115.01 -39.32
C THR A 68 52.39 -114.47 -39.47
N ALA A 69 51.41 -115.28 -39.91
CA ALA A 69 50.01 -114.88 -40.00
C ALA A 69 49.38 -114.59 -38.61
N GLU A 70 49.60 -115.44 -37.62
CA GLU A 70 49.06 -115.22 -36.26
C GLU A 70 49.81 -114.10 -35.53
N ALA A 71 51.13 -113.97 -35.72
CA ALA A 71 51.89 -112.83 -35.18
C ALA A 71 51.44 -111.49 -35.79
N THR A 72 51.16 -111.45 -37.09
CA THR A 72 50.64 -110.24 -37.76
C THR A 72 49.21 -109.92 -37.31
N LYS A 73 48.36 -110.93 -37.10
CA LYS A 73 47.00 -110.77 -36.57
C LYS A 73 47.00 -110.28 -35.12
N ALA A 74 47.82 -110.86 -34.25
CA ALA A 74 47.97 -110.42 -32.86
C ALA A 74 48.47 -108.97 -32.79
N THR A 75 49.49 -108.63 -33.59
CA THR A 75 50.00 -107.26 -33.70
C THR A 75 48.91 -106.31 -34.20
N ARG A 76 48.15 -106.69 -35.24
CA ARG A 76 47.04 -105.90 -35.76
C ARG A 76 45.95 -105.68 -34.71
N ALA A 77 45.61 -106.70 -33.91
CA ALA A 77 44.62 -106.58 -32.86
C ALA A 77 45.08 -105.65 -31.72
N MET A 78 46.33 -105.76 -31.27
CA MET A 78 46.90 -104.86 -30.26
C MET A 78 46.98 -103.42 -30.76
N VAL A 79 47.36 -103.23 -32.02
CA VAL A 79 47.35 -101.91 -32.67
C VAL A 79 45.92 -101.39 -32.77
N ALA A 80 44.96 -102.21 -33.19
CA ALA A 80 43.56 -101.81 -33.28
C ALA A 80 42.97 -101.40 -31.92
N ASP A 81 43.18 -102.19 -30.86
CA ASP A 81 42.73 -101.90 -29.50
C ASP A 81 43.33 -100.61 -28.95
N ARG A 82 44.63 -100.38 -29.17
CA ARG A 82 45.29 -99.13 -28.76
C ARG A 82 44.83 -97.93 -29.58
N LEU A 83 44.59 -98.11 -30.88
CA LEU A 83 44.01 -97.08 -31.74
C LEU A 83 42.56 -96.77 -31.35
N GLU A 84 41.79 -97.74 -30.87
CA GLU A 84 40.40 -97.54 -30.50
C GLU A 84 40.24 -96.92 -29.10
N SER A 85 41.11 -97.27 -28.16
CA SER A 85 41.01 -96.83 -26.76
C SER A 85 41.70 -95.50 -26.47
N GLU A 86 42.91 -95.28 -26.98
CA GLU A 86 43.72 -94.13 -26.58
C GLU A 86 43.77 -93.01 -27.61
N LEU A 87 43.72 -93.36 -28.89
CA LEU A 87 43.81 -92.36 -29.95
C LEU A 87 42.65 -91.33 -29.89
N PRO A 88 41.38 -91.70 -29.61
CA PRO A 88 40.30 -90.72 -29.55
C PRO A 88 40.52 -89.67 -28.47
N ALA A 89 40.90 -90.08 -27.25
CA ALA A 89 41.12 -89.16 -26.14
C ALA A 89 42.36 -88.27 -26.36
N GLN A 90 43.43 -88.81 -26.97
CA GLN A 90 44.60 -88.01 -27.34
C GLN A 90 44.29 -87.00 -28.43
N ILE A 91 43.53 -87.41 -29.45
CA ILE A 91 43.06 -86.50 -30.50
C ILE A 91 42.15 -85.43 -29.92
N GLU A 92 41.20 -85.79 -29.05
CA GLU A 92 40.28 -84.83 -28.42
C GLU A 92 41.03 -83.80 -27.57
N ALA A 93 41.95 -84.23 -26.71
CA ALA A 93 42.74 -83.31 -25.88
C ALA A 93 43.62 -82.36 -26.72
N GLU A 94 44.31 -82.86 -27.74
CA GLU A 94 45.11 -82.03 -28.65
C GLU A 94 44.24 -81.09 -29.49
N LEU A 95 43.07 -81.55 -29.94
CA LEU A 95 42.14 -80.71 -30.67
C LEU A 95 41.57 -79.61 -29.77
N ASP A 96 41.15 -79.93 -28.54
CA ASP A 96 40.64 -78.95 -27.59
C ASP A 96 41.67 -77.86 -27.28
N GLU A 97 42.90 -78.24 -26.97
CA GLU A 97 43.97 -77.28 -26.67
C GLU A 97 44.31 -76.40 -27.88
N ARG A 98 44.33 -76.97 -29.08
CA ARG A 98 44.58 -76.22 -30.32
C ARG A 98 43.43 -75.30 -30.67
N VAL A 99 42.19 -75.77 -30.51
CA VAL A 99 40.98 -74.99 -30.77
C VAL A 99 40.88 -73.84 -29.77
N GLU A 100 41.07 -74.09 -28.47
CA GLU A 100 41.05 -73.05 -27.44
C GLU A 100 42.06 -71.94 -27.75
N ARG A 101 43.32 -72.31 -27.98
CA ARG A 101 44.38 -71.35 -28.31
C ARG A 101 44.12 -70.59 -29.63
N ALA A 102 43.64 -71.29 -30.65
CA ALA A 102 43.34 -70.67 -31.94
C ALA A 102 42.14 -69.70 -31.82
N VAL A 103 41.13 -70.06 -31.03
CA VAL A 103 39.95 -69.23 -30.80
C VAL A 103 40.34 -68.01 -29.97
N GLU A 104 41.08 -68.18 -28.87
CA GLU A 104 41.54 -67.08 -28.02
C GLU A 104 42.37 -66.07 -28.82
N SER A 105 43.42 -66.53 -29.51
CA SER A 105 44.24 -65.64 -30.35
C SER A 105 43.44 -64.92 -31.44
N THR A 106 42.56 -65.65 -32.14
CA THR A 106 41.73 -65.04 -33.20
C THR A 106 40.74 -64.03 -32.65
N LEU A 107 40.16 -64.29 -31.47
CA LEU A 107 39.24 -63.37 -30.81
C LEU A 107 39.98 -62.13 -30.32
N ASP A 108 41.14 -62.28 -29.70
CA ASP A 108 41.96 -61.18 -29.20
C ASP A 108 42.41 -60.26 -30.35
N ASP A 109 42.93 -60.82 -31.43
CA ASP A 109 43.36 -60.04 -32.61
C ASP A 109 42.18 -59.29 -33.23
N ARG A 110 41.01 -59.95 -33.33
CA ARG A 110 39.80 -59.31 -33.87
C ARG A 110 39.26 -58.24 -32.95
N LEU A 111 39.24 -58.48 -31.64
CA LEU A 111 38.77 -57.53 -30.65
C LEU A 111 39.68 -56.31 -30.61
N ALA A 112 41.00 -56.52 -30.58
CA ALA A 112 42.00 -55.45 -30.63
C ALA A 112 41.82 -54.59 -31.88
N ALA A 113 41.74 -55.21 -33.07
CA ALA A 113 41.54 -54.50 -34.32
C ALA A 113 40.17 -53.80 -34.41
N ALA A 114 39.13 -54.34 -33.78
CA ALA A 114 37.81 -53.70 -33.71
C ALA A 114 37.83 -52.49 -32.79
N VAL A 115 38.44 -52.61 -31.61
CA VAL A 115 38.59 -51.54 -30.64
C VAL A 115 39.46 -50.42 -31.19
N GLU A 116 40.59 -50.74 -31.83
CA GLU A 116 41.48 -49.75 -32.42
C GLU A 116 40.77 -48.95 -33.52
N ARG A 117 39.97 -49.59 -34.38
CA ARG A 117 39.15 -48.90 -35.39
C ARG A 117 38.06 -48.05 -34.76
N ALA A 118 37.35 -48.58 -33.77
CA ALA A 118 36.28 -47.83 -33.10
C ALA A 118 36.84 -46.56 -32.44
N ILE A 119 37.99 -46.68 -31.76
CA ILE A 119 38.62 -45.55 -31.05
C ILE A 119 39.37 -44.61 -31.99
N GLY A 120 40.08 -45.14 -32.98
CA GLY A 120 40.96 -44.38 -33.87
C GLY A 120 40.23 -43.71 -35.03
N ASP A 121 39.18 -44.34 -35.55
CA ASP A 121 38.51 -43.87 -36.78
C ASP A 121 37.07 -43.42 -36.47
N GLU A 122 36.27 -44.27 -35.83
CA GLU A 122 34.83 -44.02 -35.69
C GLU A 122 34.53 -42.93 -34.66
N LEU A 123 35.11 -43.01 -33.46
CA LEU A 123 34.86 -42.03 -32.40
C LEU A 123 35.28 -40.60 -32.80
N PRO A 124 36.47 -40.35 -33.41
CA PRO A 124 36.83 -39.02 -33.89
C PRO A 124 35.88 -38.53 -34.98
N THR A 125 35.50 -39.38 -35.93
CA THR A 125 34.54 -39.02 -36.98
C THR A 125 33.19 -38.60 -36.39
N ILE A 126 32.70 -39.34 -35.39
CA ILE A 126 31.46 -39.00 -34.69
C ILE A 126 31.62 -37.70 -33.91
N ALA A 127 32.75 -37.50 -33.22
CA ALA A 127 33.04 -36.28 -32.48
C ALA A 127 33.04 -35.06 -33.40
N ASP A 128 33.75 -35.12 -34.52
CA ASP A 128 33.81 -34.04 -35.53
C ASP A 128 32.43 -33.74 -36.12
N ALA A 129 31.62 -34.78 -36.38
CA ALA A 129 30.27 -34.61 -36.88
C ALA A 129 29.33 -33.96 -35.85
N VAL A 130 29.46 -34.34 -34.57
CA VAL A 130 28.68 -33.75 -33.47
C VAL A 130 29.11 -32.30 -33.25
N GLU A 131 30.41 -32.01 -33.24
CA GLU A 131 30.95 -30.65 -33.09
C GLU A 131 30.46 -29.75 -34.23
N SER A 132 30.58 -30.22 -35.48
CA SER A 132 30.09 -29.47 -36.66
C SER A 132 28.59 -29.17 -36.56
N ARG A 133 27.79 -30.14 -36.10
CA ARG A 133 26.34 -29.96 -35.91
C ARG A 133 26.03 -28.98 -34.79
N LEU A 134 26.77 -29.02 -33.69
CA LEU A 134 26.61 -28.09 -32.57
C LEU A 134 27.01 -26.67 -32.97
N ASP A 135 28.09 -26.51 -33.73
CA ASP A 135 28.53 -25.20 -34.22
C ASP A 135 27.52 -24.58 -35.19
N GLU A 136 26.97 -25.38 -36.11
CA GLU A 136 25.90 -24.93 -37.02
C GLU A 136 24.64 -24.52 -36.25
N GLN A 137 24.20 -25.35 -35.29
CA GLN A 137 23.04 -25.05 -34.46
C GLN A 137 23.28 -23.79 -33.61
N ARG A 138 24.48 -23.65 -33.03
CA ARG A 138 24.88 -22.47 -32.26
C ARG A 138 24.86 -21.23 -33.14
N SER A 139 25.42 -21.28 -34.35
CA SER A 139 25.41 -20.15 -35.29
C SER A 139 23.98 -19.74 -35.62
N THR A 140 23.12 -20.71 -35.97
CA THR A 140 21.72 -20.46 -36.29
C THR A 140 20.99 -19.77 -35.12
N THR A 141 21.19 -20.27 -33.89
CA THR A 141 20.58 -19.65 -32.70
C THR A 141 21.10 -18.24 -32.44
N ILE A 142 22.41 -18.00 -32.62
CA ILE A 142 22.99 -16.67 -32.49
C ILE A 142 22.40 -15.70 -33.51
N ASP A 143 22.25 -16.14 -34.76
CA ASP A 143 21.68 -15.33 -35.83
C ASP A 143 20.20 -15.01 -35.57
N GLU A 144 19.41 -15.99 -35.11
CA GLU A 144 18.01 -15.82 -34.75
C GLU A 144 17.85 -14.84 -33.58
N VAL A 145 18.60 -15.01 -32.49
CA VAL A 145 18.59 -14.10 -31.34
C VAL A 145 19.05 -12.70 -31.76
N GLY A 146 20.08 -12.62 -32.61
CA GLY A 146 20.57 -11.35 -33.15
C GLY A 146 19.48 -10.61 -33.94
N ALA A 147 18.72 -11.33 -34.77
CA ALA A 147 17.60 -10.76 -35.51
C ALA A 147 16.45 -10.29 -34.58
N GLN A 148 16.12 -11.09 -33.56
CA GLN A 148 15.09 -10.72 -32.57
C GLN A 148 15.49 -9.45 -31.78
N VAL A 149 16.76 -9.33 -31.37
CA VAL A 149 17.26 -8.15 -30.68
C VAL A 149 17.19 -6.91 -31.58
N GLN A 150 17.58 -7.04 -32.85
CA GLN A 150 17.48 -5.93 -33.82
C GLN A 150 16.04 -5.50 -34.05
N GLN A 151 15.11 -6.46 -34.16
CA GLN A 151 13.69 -6.15 -34.26
C GLN A 151 13.18 -5.41 -33.02
N LEU A 152 13.51 -5.90 -31.83
CA LEU A 152 13.07 -5.28 -30.57
C LEU A 152 13.62 -3.87 -30.40
N ASP A 153 14.88 -3.63 -30.78
CA ASP A 153 15.48 -2.30 -30.77
C ASP A 153 14.75 -1.35 -31.71
N ALA A 154 14.44 -1.79 -32.94
CA ALA A 154 13.67 -1.00 -33.89
C ALA A 154 12.27 -0.64 -33.34
N GLU A 155 11.55 -1.61 -32.78
CA GLU A 155 10.24 -1.37 -32.15
C GLU A 155 10.33 -0.42 -30.95
N PHE A 156 11.42 -0.50 -30.16
CA PHE A 156 11.63 0.38 -29.03
C PHE A 156 11.94 1.81 -29.46
N GLN A 157 12.78 2.00 -30.48
CA GLN A 157 13.05 3.32 -31.06
C GLN A 157 11.77 3.97 -31.60
N GLU A 158 10.92 3.20 -32.30
CA GLU A 158 9.62 3.69 -32.77
C GLU A 158 8.72 4.16 -31.62
N LYS A 159 8.62 3.36 -30.55
CA LYS A 159 7.85 3.73 -29.36
C LYS A 159 8.41 4.97 -28.66
N LEU A 160 9.74 5.11 -28.57
CA LEU A 160 10.37 6.31 -28.02
C LEU A 160 10.05 7.55 -28.85
N ASP A 161 10.08 7.42 -30.17
CA ASP A 161 9.73 8.52 -31.07
C ASP A 161 8.25 8.91 -30.96
N ASP A 162 7.32 7.95 -30.85
CA ASP A 162 5.89 8.23 -30.61
C ASP A 162 5.67 8.96 -29.28
N VAL A 163 6.29 8.47 -28.19
CA VAL A 163 6.20 9.12 -26.88
C VAL A 163 6.77 10.54 -26.96
N ARG A 164 7.92 10.75 -27.63
CA ARG A 164 8.50 12.08 -27.82
C ARG A 164 7.55 13.00 -28.58
N GLN A 165 6.94 12.52 -29.68
CA GLN A 165 5.97 13.28 -30.44
C GLN A 165 4.76 13.66 -29.59
N ARG A 166 4.25 12.72 -28.79
CA ARG A 166 3.13 12.96 -27.87
C ARG A 166 3.47 13.99 -26.80
N VAL A 167 4.64 13.90 -26.19
CA VAL A 167 5.09 14.88 -25.19
C VAL A 167 5.22 16.27 -25.80
N VAL A 168 5.79 16.37 -27.00
CA VAL A 168 5.86 17.65 -27.74
C VAL A 168 4.47 18.19 -28.05
N GLN A 169 3.53 17.33 -28.45
CA GLN A 169 2.14 17.72 -28.68
C GLN A 169 1.51 18.26 -27.39
N VAL A 170 1.59 17.51 -26.28
CA VAL A 170 1.03 17.92 -24.99
C VAL A 170 1.65 19.22 -24.52
N LYS A 171 2.97 19.40 -24.66
CA LYS A 171 3.66 20.65 -24.34
C LYS A 171 3.14 21.82 -25.17
N LYS A 172 3.03 21.65 -26.49
CA LYS A 172 2.48 22.68 -27.39
C LYS A 172 1.04 23.04 -27.02
N GLU A 173 0.24 22.03 -26.69
CA GLU A 173 -1.12 22.24 -26.24
C GLU A 173 -1.16 22.98 -24.90
N ALA A 174 -0.39 22.56 -23.91
CA ALA A 174 -0.31 23.22 -22.60
C ALA A 174 0.13 24.69 -22.74
N ASP A 175 1.21 24.95 -23.48
CA ASP A 175 1.70 26.30 -23.77
C ASP A 175 0.64 27.17 -24.47
N ALA A 176 -0.16 26.58 -25.36
CA ALA A 176 -1.24 27.30 -26.03
C ALA A 176 -2.41 27.62 -25.08
N LYS A 177 -2.67 26.77 -24.08
CA LYS A 177 -3.72 27.03 -23.08
C LYS A 177 -3.27 28.04 -22.03
N ALA A 178 -1.99 28.04 -21.67
CA ALA A 178 -1.42 28.93 -20.68
C ALA A 178 0.01 29.33 -21.11
N PRO A 179 0.16 30.43 -21.86
CA PRO A 179 1.47 31.01 -22.15
C PRO A 179 2.24 31.26 -20.85
N ALA A 180 3.57 31.24 -20.91
CA ALA A 180 4.42 31.47 -19.73
C ALA A 180 4.16 32.83 -19.06
N GLU A 181 3.67 33.81 -19.83
CA GLU A 181 3.37 35.17 -19.38
C GLU A 181 1.87 35.45 -19.28
N HIS A 182 1.00 34.42 -19.35
CA HIS A 182 -0.41 34.67 -19.17
C HIS A 182 -0.66 35.21 -17.76
N THR A 183 -1.23 36.40 -17.71
CA THR A 183 -1.80 36.99 -16.51
C THR A 183 -3.28 36.63 -16.46
N HIS A 184 -3.83 36.57 -15.26
CA HIS A 184 -5.27 36.43 -15.09
C HIS A 184 -5.86 37.81 -14.85
N GLU A 185 -6.79 38.24 -15.71
CA GLU A 185 -7.59 39.47 -15.53
C GLU A 185 -8.33 39.48 -14.18
N ALA A 186 -8.66 38.30 -13.64
CA ALA A 186 -9.21 38.17 -12.30
C ALA A 186 -8.24 38.64 -11.20
N PHE A 187 -6.92 38.50 -11.39
CA PHE A 187 -5.93 39.04 -10.45
C PHE A 187 -5.79 40.56 -10.56
N GLU A 188 -5.84 41.12 -11.77
CA GLU A 188 -5.87 42.58 -11.95
C GLU A 188 -7.11 43.21 -11.29
N ARG A 189 -8.27 42.53 -11.38
CA ARG A 189 -9.48 42.95 -10.65
C ARG A 189 -9.34 42.89 -9.13
N PHE A 190 -8.51 42.00 -8.57
CA PHE A 190 -8.26 41.99 -7.14
C PHE A 190 -7.38 43.18 -6.72
N ASP A 191 -6.37 43.53 -7.52
CA ASP A 191 -5.54 44.72 -7.25
C ASP A 191 -6.37 46.02 -7.30
N GLU A 192 -7.33 46.12 -8.24
CA GLU A 192 -8.28 47.24 -8.29
C GLU A 192 -9.19 47.27 -7.05
N LEU A 193 -9.77 46.13 -6.68
CA LEU A 193 -10.62 46.02 -5.49
C LEU A 193 -9.87 46.31 -4.19
N ASP A 194 -8.62 45.89 -4.06
CA ASP A 194 -7.78 46.22 -2.89
C ASP A 194 -7.56 47.73 -2.82
N GLY A 195 -7.30 48.41 -3.94
CA GLY A 195 -7.20 49.87 -3.98
C GLY A 195 -8.51 50.59 -3.64
N GLU A 196 -9.65 50.06 -4.08
CA GLU A 196 -10.98 50.57 -3.68
C GLU A 196 -11.21 50.40 -2.17
N ILE A 197 -10.84 49.25 -1.60
CA ILE A 197 -10.96 48.98 -0.15
C ILE A 197 -10.10 49.95 0.66
N GLU A 198 -8.84 50.19 0.27
CA GLU A 198 -7.95 51.15 0.95
C GLU A 198 -8.52 52.59 0.91
N THR A 199 -9.13 52.97 -0.21
CA THR A 199 -9.80 54.27 -0.36
C THR A 199 -11.00 54.37 0.58
N VAL A 200 -11.86 53.35 0.61
CA VAL A 200 -13.03 53.31 1.50
C VAL A 200 -12.61 53.31 2.97
N GLU A 201 -11.54 52.63 3.35
CA GLU A 201 -11.00 52.64 4.70
C GLU A 201 -10.54 54.05 5.11
N THR A 202 -9.84 54.74 4.21
CA THR A 202 -9.39 56.13 4.41
C THR A 202 -10.59 57.07 4.58
N ASP A 203 -11.60 56.95 3.71
CA ASP A 203 -12.81 57.77 3.78
C ASP A 203 -13.59 57.51 5.08
N LEU A 204 -13.71 56.25 5.51
CA LEU A 204 -14.35 55.90 6.78
C LEU A 204 -13.58 56.45 7.99
N GLY A 205 -12.25 56.46 7.93
CA GLY A 205 -11.40 57.09 8.93
C GLY A 205 -11.69 58.58 9.05
N ALA A 206 -11.73 59.29 7.92
CA ALA A 206 -12.03 60.72 7.88
C ALA A 206 -13.44 61.03 8.41
N VAL A 207 -14.45 60.25 8.01
CA VAL A 207 -15.83 60.42 8.51
C VAL A 207 -15.92 60.17 10.03
N ARG A 208 -15.17 59.19 10.55
CA ARG A 208 -15.12 58.96 12.01
C ARG A 208 -14.51 60.16 12.72
N ASP A 209 -13.38 60.67 12.22
CA ASP A 209 -12.70 61.82 12.81
C ASP A 209 -13.60 63.09 12.75
N ASP A 210 -14.32 63.30 11.65
CA ASP A 210 -15.33 64.36 11.51
C ASP A 210 -16.48 64.23 12.54
N LEU A 211 -16.90 62.99 12.85
CA LEU A 211 -17.92 62.73 13.87
C LEU A 211 -17.41 63.03 15.28
N GLU A 212 -16.15 62.70 15.59
CA GLU A 212 -15.51 63.03 16.87
C GLU A 212 -15.38 64.55 17.04
N ASP A 213 -14.99 65.27 15.98
CA ASP A 213 -14.93 66.73 15.98
C ASP A 213 -16.32 67.36 16.15
N LEU A 214 -17.36 66.79 15.52
CA LEU A 214 -18.73 67.28 15.65
C LEU A 214 -19.28 67.07 17.06
N ASP A 215 -19.00 65.91 17.66
CA ASP A 215 -19.36 65.57 19.04
C ASP A 215 -18.76 66.60 20.01
N GLY A 216 -17.46 66.88 19.90
CA GLY A 216 -16.80 67.91 20.71
C GLY A 216 -17.38 69.32 20.52
N ARG A 217 -17.84 69.65 19.32
CA ARG A 217 -18.55 70.94 19.07
C ARG A 217 -19.94 70.97 19.67
N VAL A 218 -20.63 69.83 19.74
CA VAL A 218 -21.93 69.71 20.40
C VAL A 218 -21.73 69.93 21.91
N ASP A 219 -20.77 69.24 22.52
CA ASP A 219 -20.43 69.43 23.94
C ASP A 219 -20.11 70.91 24.25
N GLU A 220 -19.27 71.55 23.44
CA GLU A 220 -18.92 72.98 23.62
C GLU A 220 -20.14 73.91 23.42
N THR A 221 -21.11 73.49 22.59
CA THR A 221 -22.35 74.24 22.40
C THR A 221 -23.28 74.07 23.61
N ASP A 222 -23.39 72.86 24.13
CA ASP A 222 -24.19 72.57 25.33
C ASP A 222 -23.65 73.32 26.54
N GLU A 223 -22.33 73.34 26.76
CA GLU A 223 -21.70 74.15 27.82
C GLU A 223 -22.03 75.65 27.69
N ARG A 224 -22.06 76.18 26.45
CA ARG A 224 -22.45 77.58 26.20
C ARG A 224 -23.93 77.82 26.45
N LEU A 225 -24.79 76.87 26.11
CA LEU A 225 -26.23 76.98 26.38
C LEU A 225 -26.48 76.99 27.88
N ASP A 226 -25.78 76.16 28.65
CA ASP A 226 -25.86 76.15 30.11
C ASP A 226 -25.44 77.51 30.72
N ASP A 227 -24.32 78.11 30.26
CA ASP A 227 -23.91 79.47 30.70
C ASP A 227 -24.97 80.52 30.36
N VAL A 228 -25.53 80.47 29.14
CA VAL A 228 -26.57 81.40 28.72
C VAL A 228 -27.83 81.26 29.57
N VAL A 229 -28.23 80.03 29.89
CA VAL A 229 -29.39 79.74 30.76
C VAL A 229 -29.13 80.26 32.16
N GLU A 230 -27.97 79.97 32.76
CA GLU A 230 -27.60 80.47 34.09
C GLU A 230 -27.68 81.99 34.13
N ARG A 231 -27.12 82.68 33.12
CA ARG A 231 -27.16 84.15 33.02
C ARG A 231 -28.57 84.69 32.83
N LEU A 232 -29.44 83.98 32.13
CA LEU A 232 -30.84 84.36 31.94
C LEU A 232 -31.60 84.27 33.26
N ASP A 233 -31.44 83.17 34.00
CA ASP A 233 -32.01 83.01 35.35
C ASP A 233 -31.53 84.12 36.28
N ASP A 234 -30.23 84.43 36.24
CA ASP A 234 -29.60 85.50 37.00
C ASP A 234 -30.16 86.89 36.67
N ALA A 235 -30.45 87.13 35.38
CA ALA A 235 -31.06 88.37 34.91
C ALA A 235 -32.54 88.44 35.33
N GLU A 236 -33.27 87.34 35.26
CA GLU A 236 -34.66 87.23 35.72
C GLU A 236 -34.77 87.57 37.21
N ASP A 237 -33.89 87.03 38.05
CA ASP A 237 -33.86 87.32 39.49
C ASP A 237 -33.55 88.79 39.79
N LYS A 238 -32.61 89.40 39.04
CA LYS A 238 -32.31 90.84 39.13
C LYS A 238 -33.53 91.68 38.72
N LEU A 239 -34.24 91.30 37.65
CA LEU A 239 -35.45 91.98 37.20
C LEU A 239 -36.58 91.86 38.22
N LYS A 240 -36.79 90.68 38.82
CA LYS A 240 -37.74 90.49 39.93
C LYS A 240 -37.41 91.39 41.12
N ARG A 241 -36.12 91.47 41.50
CA ARG A 241 -35.67 92.35 42.58
C ARG A 241 -35.89 93.83 42.26
N VAL A 242 -35.57 94.26 41.04
CA VAL A 242 -35.82 95.65 40.60
C VAL A 242 -37.31 95.95 40.59
N ALA A 243 -38.15 95.04 40.07
CA ALA A 243 -39.60 95.20 40.07
C ALA A 243 -40.15 95.37 41.49
N TRP A 244 -39.64 94.60 42.46
CA TRP A 244 -40.01 94.73 43.87
C TRP A 244 -39.64 96.10 44.46
N VAL A 245 -38.40 96.58 44.25
CA VAL A 245 -37.95 97.91 44.72
C VAL A 245 -38.73 99.06 44.07
N VAL A 246 -39.04 98.94 42.77
CA VAL A 246 -39.84 99.95 42.06
C VAL A 246 -41.29 99.99 42.58
N SER A 247 -41.86 98.84 42.96
CA SER A 247 -43.18 98.78 43.59
C SER A 247 -43.18 99.48 44.95
N ASP A 248 -42.16 99.24 45.78
CA ASP A 248 -42.01 99.82 47.11
C ASP A 248 -41.87 101.37 47.06
N LEU A 249 -41.01 101.88 46.18
CA LEU A 249 -40.87 103.33 45.94
C LEU A 249 -42.16 103.98 45.42
N ARG A 250 -42.92 103.26 44.59
CA ARG A 250 -44.20 103.76 44.07
C ARG A 250 -45.25 103.90 45.18
N ASP A 251 -45.25 103.00 46.16
CA ASP A 251 -46.17 103.06 47.29
C ASP A 251 -45.81 104.20 48.27
N GLU A 252 -44.52 104.43 48.54
CA GLU A 252 -44.08 105.55 49.40
C GLU A 252 -44.45 106.93 48.83
N THR A 253 -44.48 107.07 47.50
CA THR A 253 -44.73 108.37 46.84
C THR A 253 -46.22 108.75 46.81
N GLN A 254 -47.16 107.81 46.97
CA GLN A 254 -48.60 108.09 46.81
C GLN A 254 -49.38 108.31 48.12
N GLY A 255 -48.76 108.08 49.29
CA GLY A 255 -49.44 108.17 50.59
C GLY A 255 -49.82 109.59 51.06
N LYS A 256 -49.16 110.66 50.60
CA LYS A 256 -49.37 112.03 51.13
C LYS A 256 -50.41 112.87 50.37
N ASP A 257 -50.58 112.65 49.07
CA ASP A 257 -51.49 113.45 48.23
C ASP A 257 -52.96 113.02 48.32
N SER A 258 -53.25 111.85 48.89
CA SER A 258 -54.61 111.29 48.97
C SER A 258 -55.48 112.04 49.99
N HIS A 259 -54.91 112.40 51.14
CA HIS A 259 -55.63 113.07 52.24
C HIS A 259 -56.02 114.52 51.91
N GLU A 260 -55.11 115.32 51.35
CA GLU A 260 -55.41 116.71 50.95
C GLU A 260 -56.51 116.78 49.87
N ARG A 261 -56.50 115.84 48.91
CA ARG A 261 -57.54 115.76 47.88
C ARG A 261 -58.91 115.40 48.46
N ALA A 262 -58.95 114.54 49.48
CA ALA A 262 -60.19 114.19 50.16
C ALA A 262 -60.79 115.41 50.90
N VAL A 263 -59.98 116.16 51.66
CA VAL A 263 -60.41 117.38 52.36
C VAL A 263 -60.86 118.46 51.37
N ALA A 264 -60.11 118.66 50.28
CA ALA A 264 -60.45 119.64 49.26
C ALA A 264 -61.79 119.32 48.57
N ARG A 265 -62.14 118.04 48.37
CA ARG A 265 -63.45 117.65 47.85
C ARG A 265 -64.57 117.99 48.83
N ILE A 266 -64.41 117.66 50.12
CA ILE A 266 -65.41 117.92 51.15
C ILE A 266 -65.67 119.44 51.29
N LYS A 267 -64.61 120.26 51.32
CA LYS A 267 -64.73 121.73 51.36
C LYS A 267 -65.38 122.30 50.11
N ARG A 268 -65.07 121.75 48.93
CA ARG A 268 -65.68 122.19 47.66
C ARG A 268 -67.17 121.85 47.61
N ALA A 269 -67.56 120.65 48.03
CA ALA A 269 -68.97 120.24 48.11
C ALA A 269 -69.77 121.18 49.02
N ALA A 270 -69.20 121.53 50.19
CA ALA A 270 -69.81 122.48 51.10
C ALA A 270 -69.95 123.89 50.52
N ALA A 271 -68.91 124.40 49.86
CA ALA A 271 -68.93 125.71 49.22
C ALA A 271 -69.97 125.80 48.10
N GLN A 272 -70.15 124.73 47.33
CA GLN A 272 -71.10 124.69 46.22
C GLN A 272 -72.56 124.71 46.71
N GLU A 273 -72.83 124.15 47.88
CA GLU A 273 -74.14 124.16 48.54
C GLU A 273 -74.33 125.39 49.48
N GLY A 274 -73.34 126.28 49.58
CA GLY A 274 -73.39 127.49 50.41
C GLY A 274 -73.37 127.23 51.93
N LEU A 275 -72.79 126.10 52.35
CA LEU A 275 -72.83 125.62 53.73
C LEU A 275 -71.51 125.94 54.46
N THR A 276 -71.61 126.62 55.60
CA THR A 276 -70.43 126.93 56.44
C THR A 276 -70.23 125.95 57.59
N THR A 277 -71.32 125.35 58.06
CA THR A 277 -71.34 124.47 59.24
C THR A 277 -72.20 123.24 58.95
N ALA A 278 -71.68 122.06 59.27
CA ALA A 278 -72.43 120.80 59.19
C ALA A 278 -72.26 119.97 60.46
N ARG A 279 -73.26 119.16 60.76
CA ARG A 279 -73.28 118.29 61.92
C ARG A 279 -72.73 116.92 61.56
N CYS A 280 -71.81 116.34 62.34
CA CYS A 280 -71.26 115.02 62.01
C CYS A 280 -72.36 113.94 62.05
N GLU A 281 -72.40 113.04 61.08
CA GLU A 281 -73.35 111.92 61.10
C GLU A 281 -73.14 110.98 62.27
N ASN A 282 -71.87 110.71 62.60
CA ASN A 282 -71.49 109.78 63.66
C ASN A 282 -71.68 110.38 65.06
N CYS A 283 -71.09 111.56 65.35
CA CYS A 283 -71.12 112.13 66.72
C CYS A 283 -72.14 113.26 66.93
N SER A 284 -72.83 113.71 65.89
CA SER A 284 -73.85 114.77 65.95
C SER A 284 -73.39 116.14 66.46
N GLU A 285 -72.08 116.39 66.57
CA GLU A 285 -71.51 117.70 66.93
C GLU A 285 -71.43 118.63 65.70
N SER A 286 -71.54 119.95 65.91
CA SER A 286 -71.52 120.93 64.82
C SER A 286 -70.08 121.33 64.47
N VAL A 287 -69.67 121.08 63.22
CA VAL A 287 -68.31 121.32 62.71
C VAL A 287 -68.34 122.42 61.65
N GLU A 288 -67.43 123.40 61.77
CA GLU A 288 -67.17 124.35 60.69
C GLU A 288 -66.35 123.70 59.59
N ILE A 289 -66.96 123.54 58.41
CA ILE A 289 -66.36 122.74 57.33
C ILE A 289 -65.09 123.42 56.78
N ALA A 290 -65.02 124.75 56.84
CA ALA A 290 -63.86 125.51 56.39
C ALA A 290 -62.57 125.17 57.18
N LEU A 291 -62.69 124.70 58.42
CA LEU A 291 -61.58 124.43 59.32
C LEU A 291 -61.13 122.95 59.35
N LEU A 292 -61.73 122.07 58.55
CA LEU A 292 -61.27 120.68 58.42
C LEU A 292 -59.85 120.65 57.81
N THR A 293 -58.87 120.13 58.54
CA THR A 293 -57.50 119.92 58.04
C THR A 293 -57.30 118.51 57.48
N ASP A 294 -58.04 117.54 58.05
CA ASP A 294 -58.00 116.12 57.71
C ASP A 294 -59.38 115.64 57.26
N PRO A 295 -59.48 114.57 56.45
CA PRO A 295 -60.76 114.05 55.96
C PRO A 295 -61.42 113.19 57.05
N GLU A 296 -61.43 113.67 58.29
CA GLU A 296 -61.97 113.01 59.46
C GLU A 296 -62.71 114.04 60.32
N CYS A 297 -63.69 113.62 61.10
CA CYS A 297 -64.36 114.52 62.01
C CYS A 297 -63.40 114.96 63.15
N PRO A 298 -63.17 116.26 63.40
CA PRO A 298 -62.23 116.70 64.43
C PRO A 298 -62.65 116.35 65.86
N HIS A 299 -63.90 115.93 66.09
CA HIS A 299 -64.38 115.54 67.42
C HIS A 299 -64.36 114.03 67.67
N CYS A 300 -64.50 113.20 66.63
CA CYS A 300 -64.57 111.74 66.79
C CYS A 300 -63.65 110.94 65.88
N HIS A 301 -62.84 111.62 65.05
CA HIS A 301 -61.87 111.04 64.11
C HIS A 301 -62.44 110.04 63.10
N ALA A 302 -63.77 110.01 62.91
CA ALA A 302 -64.36 109.16 61.89
C ALA A 302 -64.04 109.72 60.50
N ALA A 303 -63.51 108.87 59.60
CA ALA A 303 -63.22 109.23 58.21
C ALA A 303 -64.48 109.75 57.52
N VAL A 304 -64.43 111.00 57.07
CA VAL A 304 -65.51 111.71 56.40
C VAL A 304 -65.30 111.60 54.89
N SER A 305 -66.36 111.24 54.18
CA SER A 305 -66.35 111.18 52.72
C SER A 305 -67.04 112.36 52.05
N ASP A 306 -68.09 112.95 52.66
CA ASP A 306 -68.89 113.99 52.00
C ASP A 306 -69.72 114.90 52.96
N VAL A 307 -70.31 115.98 52.46
CA VAL A 307 -71.25 116.90 53.15
C VAL A 307 -72.58 116.97 52.39
N ARG A 308 -73.72 116.83 53.08
CA ARG A 308 -75.06 116.97 52.47
C ARG A 308 -75.95 117.99 53.20
N PRO A 309 -76.75 118.81 52.48
CA PRO A 309 -77.76 119.69 53.08
C PRO A 309 -79.01 118.91 53.54
N GLU A 310 -79.68 119.40 54.58
CA GLU A 310 -80.94 118.86 55.13
C GLU A 310 -82.02 119.96 55.21
N GLY A 311 -83.22 119.69 54.66
CA GLY A 311 -84.43 120.53 54.80
C GLY A 311 -85.10 120.95 53.49
N GLY A 312 -86.43 121.17 53.52
CA GLY A 312 -87.23 121.66 52.38
C GLY A 312 -86.97 123.14 52.03
N ILE A 313 -87.88 123.77 51.28
CA ILE A 313 -87.71 124.97 50.40
C ILE A 313 -86.98 126.21 51.01
N PHE A 314 -86.65 126.25 52.31
CA PHE A 314 -85.65 127.14 52.89
C PHE A 314 -84.54 126.31 53.60
N ARG A 315 -83.42 126.06 52.91
CA ARG A 315 -82.33 125.15 53.33
C ARG A 315 -81.25 125.88 54.15
N THR A 316 -81.15 125.60 55.46
CA THR A 316 -80.13 126.23 56.33
C THR A 316 -79.36 125.24 57.22
N LYS A 317 -79.52 123.92 57.06
CA LYS A 317 -78.86 122.89 57.88
C LYS A 317 -78.13 121.85 57.01
N ALA A 318 -77.05 121.25 57.51
CA ALA A 318 -76.23 120.26 56.78
C ALA A 318 -75.59 119.20 57.68
N ARG A 319 -75.18 118.05 57.09
CA ARG A 319 -74.61 116.87 57.76
C ARG A 319 -73.35 116.32 57.05
N LEU A 320 -72.32 115.89 57.80
CA LEU A 320 -71.10 115.23 57.29
C LEU A 320 -71.25 113.70 57.30
N VAL A 321 -70.97 113.01 56.19
CA VAL A 321 -71.11 111.55 56.00
C VAL A 321 -69.78 110.83 56.19
N THR A 322 -69.75 109.68 56.87
CA THR A 322 -68.51 108.91 57.15
C THR A 322 -68.36 107.65 56.27
N ALA A 323 -67.11 107.25 55.92
CA ALA A 323 -66.78 106.09 55.07
C ALA A 323 -66.59 104.78 55.87
N SER A 324 -66.88 103.63 55.25
CA SER A 324 -66.68 102.27 55.82
C SER A 324 -65.79 101.42 54.89
N GLU A 325 -64.66 100.89 55.38
CA GLU A 325 -63.61 100.16 54.64
C GLU A 325 -63.86 98.63 54.48
N LEU A 326 -63.30 98.02 53.41
CA LEU A 326 -63.41 96.60 52.99
C LEU A 326 -62.01 95.97 52.78
N GLU A 327 -61.89 94.66 53.08
CA GLU A 327 -60.70 93.76 53.08
C GLU A 327 -60.24 93.27 51.67
N ALA A 328 -58.94 92.95 51.53
CA ALA A 328 -58.27 92.43 50.31
C ALA A 328 -57.98 90.92 50.39
N GLY A 329 -58.05 90.21 49.25
CA GLY A 329 -57.89 88.75 49.13
C GLY A 329 -56.56 88.28 48.53
N ASP A 330 -56.21 87.03 48.88
CA ASP A 330 -55.08 86.17 48.49
C ASP A 330 -55.01 85.81 46.98
N GLU A 331 -53.78 85.63 46.47
CA GLU A 331 -53.47 84.98 45.19
C GLU A 331 -52.52 83.77 45.40
N THR A 332 -52.79 82.69 44.67
CA THR A 332 -51.99 81.44 44.59
C THR A 332 -50.89 81.51 43.56
#